data_AF-A0A4D4LYS8-F1
#
_entry.id   AF-A0A4D4LYS8-F1
#
_cell.length_a   1.000
_cell.length_b   1.000
_cell.length_c   1.000
_cell.angle_alpha   90.00
_cell.angle_beta   90.00
_cell.angle_gamma   90.00
#
_symmetry.space_group_name_H-M   'P 1'
#
loop_
_entity.id
_entity.type
_entity.pdbx_description
1 polymer ?
#
loop_
_entity_poly.entity_id
_entity_poly.type
_entity_poly.pdbx_seq_one_letter_code
_entity_poly.pdbx_strand_id
1 'polypeptide(L)'
;MLAYADEGAAADAAAGLLPYGPLTVEGMAADLVPSPADLPRGGAWLFVETGGATEAEARARAQAIVRAADVMDALVVTDPAGQHALWRIREDASGTATRMPDGTEAWPGWEDCAVQPARLGAYLRDFRGLMSAHGLRGTPYGHFGDGCIHVRIDFDLLTEVGIGRFRRFSQELADLVVSHGGSLSGEHGDGQARAELLPRMYGPELVALFERTKDIWDPDGLLNPGCSCGPPASTRTCGSRCCRGSRWTWSSATRPTAGTSRRRCADAWAWRSAVRRRCPGRASCARRSGRRARRSTPRAAGRGCCTRCWPAR
;
A
#
# COMPACT_ATOMS: atom_id res chain seq x y z
N MET A 1 2.45 -24.17 -3.84
CA MET A 1 3.58 -23.27 -3.54
C MET A 1 4.68 -23.52 -4.54
N LEU A 2 5.22 -22.47 -5.13
CA LEU A 2 6.24 -22.52 -6.18
C LEU A 2 7.46 -21.73 -5.70
N ALA A 3 8.66 -22.30 -5.76
CA ALA A 3 9.89 -21.66 -5.29
C ALA A 3 10.74 -21.10 -6.43
N TYR A 4 11.30 -19.92 -6.17
CA TYR A 4 12.17 -19.18 -7.09
C TYR A 4 13.44 -18.71 -6.36
N ALA A 5 14.44 -18.28 -7.14
CA ALA A 5 15.72 -17.85 -6.59
C ALA A 5 15.60 -16.59 -5.73
N ASP A 6 14.76 -15.64 -6.16
CA ASP A 6 14.49 -14.37 -5.48
C ASP A 6 13.09 -13.84 -5.85
N GLU A 7 12.67 -12.75 -5.21
CA GLU A 7 11.37 -12.14 -5.47
C GLU A 7 11.19 -11.57 -6.88
N GLY A 8 12.29 -11.19 -7.55
CA GLY A 8 12.26 -10.69 -8.92
C GLY A 8 11.90 -11.80 -9.90
N ALA A 9 12.53 -12.97 -9.75
CA ALA A 9 12.21 -14.17 -10.51
C ALA A 9 10.77 -14.65 -10.25
N ALA A 10 10.33 -14.65 -8.98
CA ALA A 10 8.94 -14.96 -8.64
C ALA A 10 7.95 -13.98 -9.30
N ALA A 11 8.27 -12.69 -9.32
CA ALA A 11 7.44 -11.68 -9.96
C ALA A 11 7.39 -11.78 -11.48
N ASP A 12 8.51 -12.08 -12.14
CA ASP A 12 8.54 -12.33 -13.59
C ASP A 12 7.65 -13.53 -13.96
N ALA A 13 7.62 -14.57 -13.12
CA ALA A 13 6.81 -15.76 -13.35
C ALA A 13 5.31 -15.54 -13.13
N ALA A 14 4.91 -14.65 -12.20
CA ALA A 14 3.53 -14.50 -11.76
C ALA A 14 2.52 -14.27 -12.90
N ALA A 15 2.86 -13.39 -13.86
CA ALA A 15 2.00 -13.10 -15.01
C ALA A 15 1.76 -14.32 -15.90
N GLY A 16 2.77 -15.19 -16.04
CA GLY A 16 2.68 -16.42 -16.84
C GLY A 16 1.76 -17.48 -16.25
N LEU A 17 1.40 -17.36 -14.96
CA LEU A 17 0.50 -18.30 -14.28
C LEU A 17 -0.98 -17.90 -14.45
N LEU A 18 -1.28 -16.63 -14.71
CA LEU A 18 -2.65 -16.12 -14.81
C LEU A 18 -3.51 -16.81 -15.89
N PRO A 19 -2.98 -17.17 -17.09
CA PRO A 19 -3.77 -17.90 -18.10
C PRO A 19 -4.30 -19.26 -17.64
N TYR A 20 -3.74 -19.85 -16.58
CA TYR A 20 -4.23 -21.12 -16.01
C TYR A 20 -5.43 -20.94 -15.06
N GLY A 21 -5.89 -19.71 -14.85
CA GLY A 21 -7.04 -19.38 -14.00
C GLY A 21 -6.86 -19.74 -12.51
N PRO A 22 -5.72 -19.43 -11.87
CA PRO A 22 -5.61 -19.56 -10.42
C PRO A 22 -6.62 -18.63 -9.72
N LEU A 23 -7.05 -19.02 -8.52
CA LEU A 23 -7.91 -18.18 -7.68
C LEU A 23 -7.13 -17.00 -7.08
N THR A 24 -5.85 -17.22 -6.77
CA THR A 24 -4.92 -16.18 -6.31
C THR A 24 -3.47 -16.59 -6.59
N VAL A 25 -2.60 -15.60 -6.73
CA VAL A 25 -1.14 -15.72 -6.82
C VAL A 25 -0.52 -14.70 -5.87
N GLU A 26 -0.10 -15.15 -4.69
CA GLU A 26 0.56 -14.30 -3.69
C GLU A 26 2.07 -14.54 -3.72
N GLY A 27 2.87 -13.49 -3.59
CA GLY A 27 4.33 -13.59 -3.51
C GLY A 27 4.88 -13.17 -2.15
N MET A 28 5.99 -13.79 -1.75
CA MET A 28 6.69 -13.48 -0.52
C MET A 28 8.17 -13.89 -0.61
N ALA A 29 9.07 -13.02 -0.15
CA ALA A 29 10.51 -13.32 -0.05
C ALA A 29 10.89 -14.08 1.23
N ALA A 30 12.05 -14.76 1.19
CA ALA A 30 12.57 -15.62 2.27
C ALA A 30 12.65 -14.95 3.64
N ASP A 31 13.03 -13.68 3.71
CA ASP A 31 13.24 -12.97 4.98
C ASP A 31 11.96 -12.82 5.83
N LEU A 32 10.79 -13.04 5.22
CA LEU A 32 9.49 -12.98 5.89
C LEU A 32 9.03 -14.31 6.48
N VAL A 33 9.77 -15.40 6.21
CA VAL A 33 9.47 -16.73 6.73
C VAL A 33 10.33 -17.02 7.95
N PRO A 34 9.73 -17.22 9.13
CA PRO A 34 10.49 -17.50 10.36
C PRO A 34 11.32 -18.79 10.31
N SER A 35 10.84 -19.83 9.61
CA SER A 35 11.53 -21.11 9.43
C SER A 35 11.26 -21.66 8.03
N PRO A 36 12.17 -21.48 7.06
CA PRO A 36 11.99 -21.97 5.71
C PRO A 36 12.28 -23.47 5.55
N ALA A 37 12.70 -24.17 6.61
CA ALA A 37 13.17 -25.56 6.53
C ALA A 37 12.10 -26.54 6.02
N ASP A 38 10.82 -26.24 6.25
CA ASP A 38 9.68 -27.06 5.80
C ASP A 38 9.09 -26.58 4.45
N LEU A 39 9.71 -25.59 3.81
CA LEU A 39 9.27 -25.03 2.54
C LEU A 39 10.13 -25.55 1.38
N PRO A 40 9.58 -25.57 0.16
CA PRO A 40 10.34 -25.81 -1.06
C PRO A 40 11.58 -24.92 -1.13
N ARG A 41 12.69 -25.46 -1.63
CA ARG A 41 13.98 -24.74 -1.65
C ARG A 41 13.93 -23.54 -2.59
N GLY A 42 14.05 -22.32 -2.03
CA GLY A 42 14.12 -21.07 -2.80
C GLY A 42 14.37 -19.83 -1.92
N GLY A 43 14.61 -18.68 -2.55
CA GLY A 43 14.74 -17.38 -1.89
C GLY A 43 13.46 -16.53 -1.93
N ALA A 44 12.45 -16.97 -2.70
CA ALA A 44 11.10 -16.44 -2.65
C ALA A 44 10.10 -17.49 -3.12
N TRP A 45 8.82 -17.29 -2.79
CA TRP A 45 7.76 -18.22 -3.16
C TRP A 45 6.52 -17.52 -3.70
N LEU A 46 5.84 -18.22 -4.61
CA LEU A 46 4.46 -17.95 -4.99
C LEU A 46 3.52 -18.96 -4.32
N PHE A 47 2.50 -18.45 -3.64
CA PHE A 47 1.37 -19.19 -3.13
C PHE A 47 0.27 -19.10 -4.17
N VAL A 48 -0.02 -20.23 -4.80
CA VAL A 48 -0.99 -20.32 -5.89
C VAL A 48 -2.12 -21.22 -5.43
N GLU A 49 -3.33 -20.69 -5.44
CA GLU A 49 -4.54 -21.44 -5.10
C GLU A 49 -5.34 -21.79 -6.35
N THR A 50 -5.86 -23.01 -6.38
CA THR A 50 -6.69 -23.50 -7.49
C THR A 50 -7.96 -24.14 -6.94
N GLY A 51 -9.10 -23.76 -7.49
CA GLY A 51 -10.39 -24.39 -7.20
C GLY A 51 -10.78 -25.45 -8.23
N GLY A 52 -11.82 -26.23 -7.93
CA GLY A 52 -12.44 -27.23 -8.79
C GLY A 52 -13.80 -27.65 -8.22
N ALA A 53 -14.64 -28.32 -9.01
CA ALA A 53 -15.87 -28.90 -8.47
C ALA A 53 -15.59 -30.09 -7.54
N THR A 54 -14.42 -30.71 -7.71
CA THR A 54 -13.90 -31.78 -6.84
C THR A 54 -12.45 -31.48 -6.44
N GLU A 55 -11.99 -32.13 -5.36
CA GLU A 55 -10.58 -32.05 -4.95
C GLU A 55 -9.63 -32.55 -6.06
N ALA A 56 -10.02 -33.61 -6.79
CA ALA A 56 -9.24 -34.16 -7.88
C ALA A 56 -9.05 -33.14 -9.02
N GLU A 57 -10.09 -32.39 -9.37
CA GLU A 57 -10.02 -31.32 -10.36
C GLU A 57 -9.11 -30.17 -9.89
N ALA A 58 -9.26 -29.73 -8.63
CA ALA A 58 -8.42 -28.69 -8.05
C ALA A 58 -6.95 -29.12 -8.07
N ARG A 59 -6.65 -30.36 -7.65
CA ARG A 59 -5.31 -30.94 -7.68
C ARG A 59 -4.75 -31.01 -9.10
N ALA A 60 -5.54 -31.45 -10.08
CA ALA A 60 -5.11 -31.53 -11.48
C ALA A 60 -4.75 -30.15 -12.04
N ARG A 61 -5.51 -29.10 -11.70
CA ARG A 61 -5.21 -27.70 -12.05
C ARG A 61 -3.93 -27.21 -11.39
N ALA A 62 -3.74 -27.47 -10.09
CA ALA A 62 -2.49 -27.14 -9.40
C ALA A 62 -1.28 -27.81 -10.07
N GLN A 63 -1.39 -29.09 -10.43
CA GLN A 63 -0.33 -29.81 -11.12
C GLN A 63 -0.06 -29.26 -12.54
N ALA A 64 -1.08 -28.78 -13.24
CA ALA A 64 -0.90 -28.13 -14.54
C ALA A 64 -0.08 -26.84 -14.42
N ILE A 65 -0.36 -26.03 -13.40
CA ILE A 65 0.43 -24.83 -13.07
C ILE A 65 1.88 -25.22 -12.73
N VAL A 66 2.10 -26.22 -11.89
CA VAL A 66 3.46 -26.69 -11.53
C VAL A 66 4.24 -27.13 -12.78
N ARG A 67 3.61 -27.85 -13.71
CA ARG A 67 4.27 -28.27 -14.97
C ARG A 67 4.59 -27.11 -15.90
N ALA A 68 3.82 -26.04 -15.84
CA ALA A 68 4.00 -24.86 -16.69
C ALA A 68 4.99 -23.85 -16.09
N ALA A 69 5.20 -23.88 -14.78
CA ALA A 69 6.04 -22.94 -14.07
C ALA A 69 7.52 -23.36 -14.15
N ASP A 70 8.40 -22.41 -14.44
CA ASP A 70 9.85 -22.59 -14.39
C ASP A 70 10.33 -22.36 -12.95
N VAL A 71 10.23 -23.41 -12.13
CA VAL A 71 10.41 -23.35 -10.68
C VAL A 71 11.62 -24.15 -10.22
N MET A 72 12.26 -23.70 -9.14
CA MET A 72 13.35 -24.44 -8.50
C MET A 72 12.85 -25.67 -7.74
N ASP A 73 11.67 -25.54 -7.16
CA ASP A 73 11.01 -26.54 -6.34
C ASP A 73 9.51 -26.20 -6.21
N ALA A 74 8.67 -27.19 -5.93
CA ALA A 74 7.24 -26.99 -5.80
C ALA A 74 6.61 -27.96 -4.79
N LEU A 75 5.63 -27.44 -4.06
CA LEU A 75 4.82 -28.22 -3.14
C LEU A 75 3.33 -28.02 -3.46
N VAL A 76 2.63 -29.13 -3.71
CA VAL A 76 1.17 -29.17 -3.87
C VAL A 76 0.57 -29.71 -2.58
N VAL A 77 -0.26 -28.90 -1.93
CA VAL A 77 -0.94 -29.25 -0.67
C VAL A 77 -2.45 -29.29 -0.92
N THR A 78 -3.09 -30.36 -0.46
CA THR A 78 -4.51 -30.62 -0.72
C THR A 78 -5.31 -30.93 0.52
N ASP A 79 -4.66 -31.40 1.59
CA ASP A 79 -5.35 -31.59 2.84
C ASP A 79 -5.62 -30.23 3.51
N PRO A 80 -6.78 -30.05 4.18
CA PRO A 80 -7.15 -28.77 4.76
C PRO A 80 -6.17 -28.23 5.81
N ALA A 81 -5.52 -29.13 6.58
CA ALA A 81 -4.60 -28.72 7.64
C ALA A 81 -3.32 -28.11 7.06
N GLY A 82 -2.74 -28.75 6.04
CA GLY A 82 -1.59 -28.25 5.31
C GLY A 82 -1.90 -26.96 4.55
N GLN A 83 -3.07 -26.85 3.93
CA GLN A 83 -3.51 -25.60 3.27
C GLN A 83 -3.54 -24.43 4.25
N HIS A 84 -4.13 -24.65 5.42
CA HIS A 84 -4.23 -23.62 6.45
C HIS A 84 -2.88 -23.28 7.07
N ALA A 85 -2.00 -24.26 7.27
CA ALA A 85 -0.62 -24.01 7.71
C ALA A 85 0.14 -23.15 6.69
N LEU A 86 0.01 -23.45 5.41
CA LEU A 86 0.65 -22.69 4.33
C LEU A 86 0.12 -21.26 4.25
N TRP A 87 -1.20 -21.07 4.33
CA TRP A 87 -1.82 -19.74 4.29
C TRP A 87 -1.47 -18.88 5.52
N ARG A 88 -1.36 -19.48 6.69
CA ARG A 88 -0.91 -18.77 7.90
C ARG A 88 0.46 -18.14 7.72
N ILE A 89 1.41 -18.80 7.04
CA ILE A 89 2.73 -18.20 6.76
C ILE A 89 2.58 -16.89 5.98
N ARG A 90 1.74 -16.88 4.93
CA ARG A 90 1.47 -15.69 4.11
C ARG A 90 0.71 -14.60 4.88
N GLU A 91 -0.24 -14.97 5.74
CA GLU A 91 -1.00 -14.02 6.56
C GLU A 91 -0.12 -13.37 7.64
N ASP A 92 0.71 -14.17 8.29
CA ASP A 92 1.60 -13.77 9.38
C ASP A 92 2.76 -12.90 8.90
N ALA A 93 3.16 -12.98 7.61
CA ALA A 93 4.21 -12.15 7.02
C ALA A 93 4.03 -10.65 7.31
N SER A 94 2.78 -10.18 7.27
CA SER A 94 2.45 -8.78 7.57
C SER A 94 2.71 -8.39 9.04
N GLY A 95 2.58 -9.32 9.98
CA GLY A 95 2.85 -9.13 11.41
C GLY A 95 4.33 -9.30 11.77
N THR A 96 5.00 -10.26 11.13
CA THR A 96 6.43 -10.56 11.31
C THR A 96 7.31 -9.42 10.79
N ALA A 97 6.91 -8.76 9.71
CA ALA A 97 7.64 -7.64 9.11
C ALA A 97 7.61 -6.33 9.91
N THR A 98 7.11 -6.31 11.16
CA THR A 98 7.03 -5.08 11.98
C THR A 98 8.39 -4.59 12.50
N ARG A 99 9.41 -5.46 12.51
CA ARG A 99 10.78 -5.13 12.88
C ARG A 99 11.77 -5.83 11.98
N MET A 100 12.92 -5.20 11.77
CA MET A 100 14.08 -5.80 11.13
C MET A 100 14.76 -6.81 12.09
N PRO A 101 15.61 -7.74 11.59
CA PRO A 101 16.35 -8.69 12.44
C PRO A 101 17.20 -8.04 13.53
N ASP A 102 17.68 -6.81 13.31
CA ASP A 102 18.45 -6.02 14.28
C ASP A 102 17.57 -5.27 15.30
N GLY A 103 16.25 -5.43 15.25
CA GLY A 103 15.29 -4.82 16.16
C GLY A 103 14.79 -3.43 15.74
N THR A 104 15.30 -2.87 14.64
CA THR A 104 14.84 -1.57 14.09
C THR A 104 13.37 -1.66 13.66
N GLU A 105 12.59 -0.61 13.91
CA GLU A 105 11.19 -0.56 13.49
C GLU A 105 11.08 -0.54 11.96
N ALA A 106 10.25 -1.44 11.41
CA ALA A 106 9.91 -1.48 10.00
C ALA A 106 8.48 -1.01 9.82
N TRP A 107 8.33 0.12 9.13
CA TRP A 107 7.08 0.85 9.06
C TRP A 107 6.22 0.37 7.88
N PRO A 108 4.93 0.09 8.12
CA PRO A 108 3.98 -0.09 7.05
C PRO A 108 3.49 1.26 6.53
N GLY A 109 2.90 1.25 5.33
CA GLY A 109 1.96 2.29 4.93
C GLY A 109 2.39 3.14 3.74
N TRP A 110 3.56 2.90 3.14
CA TRP A 110 3.92 3.49 1.85
C TRP A 110 3.73 2.53 0.67
N GLU A 111 4.43 1.39 0.62
CA GLU A 111 4.24 0.43 -0.47
C GLU A 111 2.87 -0.27 -0.37
N ASP A 112 1.99 0.19 -1.24
CA ASP A 112 0.74 -0.41 -1.69
C ASP A 112 0.68 -0.15 -3.20
N CYS A 113 1.79 -0.39 -3.89
CA CYS A 113 1.94 0.01 -5.28
C CYS A 113 1.50 -1.15 -6.17
N ALA A 114 0.69 -0.84 -7.18
CA ALA A 114 0.23 -1.81 -8.14
C ALA A 114 0.79 -1.47 -9.53
N VAL A 115 1.42 -2.44 -10.18
CA VAL A 115 1.80 -2.36 -11.61
C VAL A 115 1.13 -3.49 -12.35
N GLN A 116 1.13 -3.47 -13.69
CA GLN A 116 0.67 -4.64 -14.43
C GLN A 116 1.51 -5.87 -14.05
N PRO A 117 0.93 -7.06 -13.83
CA PRO A 117 1.69 -8.25 -13.42
C PRO A 117 2.89 -8.56 -14.32
N ALA A 118 2.76 -8.36 -15.64
CA ALA A 118 3.84 -8.55 -16.61
C ALA A 118 5.03 -7.59 -16.44
N ARG A 119 4.86 -6.49 -15.69
CA ARG A 119 5.89 -5.50 -15.38
C ARG A 119 6.43 -5.64 -13.96
N LEU A 120 5.85 -6.53 -13.15
CA LEU A 120 6.13 -6.61 -11.72
C LEU A 120 7.60 -6.90 -11.42
N GLY A 121 8.23 -7.86 -12.12
CA GLY A 121 9.63 -8.19 -11.87
C GLY A 121 10.59 -7.07 -12.24
N ALA A 122 10.33 -6.36 -13.35
CA ALA A 122 11.11 -5.17 -13.73
C ALA A 122 10.96 -4.06 -12.67
N TYR A 123 9.74 -3.80 -12.23
CA TYR A 123 9.46 -2.84 -11.17
C TYR A 123 10.15 -3.20 -9.84
N LEU A 124 10.11 -4.46 -9.41
CA LEU A 124 10.77 -4.90 -8.17
C LEU A 124 12.29 -4.72 -8.21
N ARG A 125 12.93 -4.95 -9.38
CA ARG A 125 14.36 -4.70 -9.57
C ARG A 125 14.71 -3.22 -9.42
N ASP A 126 13.97 -2.35 -10.09
CA ASP A 126 14.19 -0.90 -9.99
C ASP A 126 13.89 -0.39 -8.57
N PHE A 127 12.84 -0.91 -7.94
CA PHE A 127 12.45 -0.61 -6.57
C PHE A 127 13.55 -0.98 -5.57
N ARG A 128 14.15 -2.17 -5.70
CA ARG A 128 15.32 -2.56 -4.89
C ARG A 128 16.52 -1.67 -5.12
N GLY A 129 16.74 -1.22 -6.36
CA GLY A 129 17.76 -0.22 -6.68
C GLY A 129 17.52 1.10 -5.94
N LEU A 130 16.27 1.59 -5.93
CA LEU A 130 15.87 2.80 -5.22
C LEU A 130 16.05 2.66 -3.70
N MET A 131 15.61 1.54 -3.10
CA MET A 131 15.83 1.29 -1.67
C MET A 131 17.32 1.30 -1.32
N SER A 132 18.14 0.64 -2.13
CA SER A 132 19.60 0.58 -1.95
C SER A 132 20.25 1.96 -2.06
N ALA A 133 19.83 2.79 -3.02
CA ALA A 133 20.33 4.15 -3.20
C ALA A 133 20.03 5.05 -1.99
N HIS A 134 18.91 4.81 -1.30
CA HIS A 134 18.61 5.49 -0.05
C HIS A 134 19.29 4.82 1.14
N GLY A 135 19.73 3.57 1.06
CA GLY A 135 20.23 2.79 2.20
C GLY A 135 19.10 2.29 3.10
N LEU A 136 17.96 1.94 2.51
CA LEU A 136 16.76 1.40 3.16
C LEU A 136 16.74 -0.12 3.01
N ARG A 137 16.13 -0.80 3.98
CA ARG A 137 15.89 -2.24 3.98
C ARG A 137 14.41 -2.52 4.14
N GLY A 138 13.97 -3.63 3.56
CA GLY A 138 12.59 -4.08 3.59
C GLY A 138 12.40 -5.24 2.62
N THR A 139 11.41 -6.07 2.91
CA THR A 139 11.16 -7.29 2.16
C THR A 139 9.77 -7.24 1.53
N PRO A 140 9.65 -7.41 0.20
CA PRO A 140 8.37 -7.36 -0.48
C PRO A 140 7.54 -8.63 -0.28
N TYR A 141 6.24 -8.43 -0.16
CA TYR A 141 5.20 -9.46 -0.17
C TYR A 141 3.91 -8.88 -0.77
N GLY A 142 2.98 -9.69 -1.25
CA GLY A 142 1.69 -9.18 -1.71
C GLY A 142 1.04 -10.00 -2.80
N HIS A 143 0.09 -9.38 -3.49
CA HIS A 143 -0.74 -9.96 -4.53
C HIS A 143 -0.02 -9.89 -5.88
N PHE A 144 0.94 -10.79 -6.11
CA PHE A 144 1.78 -10.78 -7.30
C PHE A 144 0.94 -11.00 -8.59
N GLY A 145 -0.13 -11.78 -8.50
CA GLY A 145 -1.08 -11.98 -9.59
C GLY A 145 -1.83 -10.71 -10.01
N ASP A 146 -2.01 -9.77 -9.08
CA ASP A 146 -2.62 -8.47 -9.32
C ASP A 146 -1.56 -7.36 -9.54
N GLY A 147 -0.28 -7.74 -9.44
CA GLY A 147 0.86 -6.82 -9.48
C GLY A 147 0.89 -5.82 -8.34
N CYS A 148 0.19 -6.09 -7.24
CA CYS A 148 0.13 -5.24 -6.05
C CYS A 148 1.11 -5.73 -4.98
N ILE A 149 2.00 -4.85 -4.53
CA ILE A 149 3.02 -5.18 -3.54
C ILE A 149 2.90 -4.35 -2.27
N HIS A 150 3.35 -4.99 -1.19
CA HIS A 150 3.53 -4.43 0.12
C HIS A 150 4.95 -4.63 0.58
N VAL A 151 5.49 -3.61 1.22
CA VAL A 151 6.82 -3.64 1.82
C VAL A 151 6.73 -2.92 3.15
N ARG A 152 7.49 -3.40 4.13
CA ARG A 152 7.75 -2.66 5.35
C ARG A 152 9.20 -2.23 5.37
N ILE A 153 9.41 -0.93 5.54
CA ILE A 153 10.72 -0.30 5.36
C ILE A 153 11.19 0.34 6.66
N ASP A 154 12.48 0.23 6.94
CA ASP A 154 13.15 0.76 8.13
C ASP A 154 13.39 2.28 8.10
N PHE A 155 12.36 3.05 7.76
CA PHE A 155 12.44 4.51 7.79
C PHE A 155 12.67 5.07 9.20
N ASP A 156 13.53 6.08 9.30
CA ASP A 156 13.52 6.98 10.45
C ASP A 156 12.40 8.02 10.28
N LEU A 157 11.26 7.78 10.92
CA LEU A 157 10.12 8.70 10.93
C LEU A 157 10.09 9.62 12.17
N LEU A 158 11.16 9.60 12.98
CA LEU A 158 11.23 10.32 14.24
C LEU A 158 12.05 11.60 14.11
N THR A 159 13.18 11.54 13.38
CA THR A 159 14.05 12.68 13.17
C THR A 159 13.63 13.53 11.99
N GLU A 160 14.06 14.80 12.02
CA GLU A 160 13.84 15.76 10.94
C GLU A 160 14.49 15.31 9.62
N VAL A 161 15.71 14.77 9.71
CA VAL A 161 16.48 14.25 8.58
C VAL A 161 15.82 13.01 7.99
N GLY A 162 15.39 12.08 8.85
CA GLY A 162 14.70 10.86 8.44
C GLY A 162 13.37 11.13 7.74
N ILE A 163 12.55 12.04 8.27
CA ILE A 163 11.29 12.46 7.61
C ILE A 163 11.58 13.11 6.25
N GLY A 164 12.65 13.91 6.14
CA GLY A 164 13.08 14.48 4.87
C GLY A 164 13.47 13.43 3.84
N ARG A 165 14.19 12.38 4.26
CA ARG A 165 14.55 11.22 3.42
C ARG A 165 13.31 10.43 3.00
N PHE A 166 12.37 10.17 3.92
CA PHE A 166 11.10 9.50 3.61
C PHE A 166 10.33 10.24 2.51
N ARG A 167 10.22 11.58 2.60
CA ARG A 167 9.53 12.37 1.57
C ARG A 167 10.22 12.30 0.20
N ARG A 168 11.55 12.39 0.15
CA ARG A 168 12.31 12.26 -1.11
C ARG A 168 12.12 10.88 -1.73
N PHE A 169 12.31 9.83 -0.94
CA PHE A 169 12.07 8.45 -1.37
C PHE A 169 10.63 8.27 -1.89
N SER A 170 9.63 8.80 -1.19
CA SER A 170 8.22 8.70 -1.61
C SER A 170 7.96 9.37 -2.96
N GLN A 171 8.58 10.52 -3.22
CA GLN A 171 8.48 11.24 -4.48
C GLN A 171 9.14 10.46 -5.63
N GLU A 172 10.36 9.97 -5.43
CA GLU A 172 11.10 9.16 -6.39
C GLU A 172 10.39 7.82 -6.67
N LEU A 173 9.83 7.19 -5.64
CA LEU A 173 9.03 5.98 -5.81
C LEU A 173 7.77 6.25 -6.63
N ALA A 174 7.11 7.40 -6.44
CA ALA A 174 5.95 7.73 -7.24
C ALA A 174 6.31 7.90 -8.72
N ASP A 175 7.43 8.55 -9.01
CA ASP A 175 7.93 8.69 -10.38
C ASP A 175 8.28 7.31 -10.98
N LEU A 176 8.86 6.40 -10.18
CA LEU A 176 9.15 5.02 -10.58
C LEU A 176 7.87 4.22 -10.88
N VAL A 177 6.87 4.25 -10.00
CA VAL A 177 5.61 3.53 -10.21
C VAL A 177 4.91 4.02 -11.47
N VAL A 178 4.89 5.34 -11.70
CA VAL A 178 4.29 5.95 -12.89
C VAL A 178 5.07 5.55 -14.16
N SER A 179 6.40 5.47 -14.13
CA SER A 179 7.19 5.00 -15.28
C SER A 179 6.90 3.53 -15.63
N HIS A 180 6.48 2.74 -14.63
CA HIS A 180 5.96 1.39 -14.80
C HIS A 180 4.48 1.31 -15.18
N GLY A 181 3.80 2.45 -15.36
CA GLY A 181 2.38 2.52 -15.69
C GLY A 181 1.48 2.05 -14.54
N GLY A 182 1.96 2.16 -13.30
CA GLY A 182 1.28 1.67 -12.11
C GLY A 182 0.47 2.72 -11.34
N SER A 183 -0.05 2.29 -10.19
CA SER A 183 -0.78 3.07 -9.21
C SER A 183 -0.01 3.16 -7.90
N LEU A 184 -0.02 4.34 -7.29
CA LEU A 184 0.55 4.60 -5.96
C LEU A 184 -0.24 3.94 -4.83
N SER A 185 -1.48 3.53 -5.11
CA SER A 185 -2.33 2.78 -4.19
C SER A 185 -3.12 1.70 -4.94
N GLY A 186 -2.85 0.43 -4.62
CA GLY A 186 -3.57 -0.73 -5.10
C GLY A 186 -4.83 -1.00 -4.29
N GLU A 187 -4.74 -1.03 -2.96
CA GLU A 187 -5.87 -1.37 -2.07
C GLU A 187 -6.11 -0.42 -0.89
N HIS A 188 -5.13 0.40 -0.50
CA HIS A 188 -5.19 1.19 0.74
C HIS A 188 -5.83 2.56 0.62
N GLY A 189 -5.95 3.10 -0.59
CA GLY A 189 -6.31 4.48 -0.86
C GLY A 189 -5.18 5.47 -0.56
N ASP A 190 -5.37 6.72 -0.99
CA ASP A 190 -4.31 7.73 -0.92
C ASP A 190 -4.13 8.33 0.49
N GLY A 191 -5.25 8.52 1.18
CA GLY A 191 -5.29 9.19 2.48
C GLY A 191 -4.63 10.57 2.44
N GLN A 192 -4.03 10.97 3.56
CA GLN A 192 -3.24 12.21 3.63
C GLN A 192 -1.79 11.97 3.19
N ALA A 193 -1.28 10.75 3.38
CA ALA A 193 0.12 10.42 3.13
C ALA A 193 0.49 10.50 1.65
N ARG A 194 -0.39 10.06 0.73
CA ARG A 194 -0.13 10.07 -0.72
C ARG A 194 -0.72 11.27 -1.45
N ALA A 195 -1.51 12.12 -0.77
CA ALA A 195 -2.20 13.26 -1.38
C ALA A 195 -1.26 14.21 -2.16
N GLU A 196 -0.05 14.47 -1.64
CA GLU A 196 0.95 15.31 -2.35
C GLU A 196 1.43 14.69 -3.67
N LEU A 197 1.33 13.37 -3.83
CA LEU A 197 1.88 12.66 -4.98
C LEU A 197 0.85 12.41 -6.07
N LEU A 198 -0.44 12.66 -5.81
CA LEU A 198 -1.49 12.52 -6.83
C LEU A 198 -1.19 13.28 -8.13
N PRO A 199 -0.61 14.50 -8.12
CA PRO A 199 -0.24 15.18 -9.35
C PRO A 199 0.80 14.43 -10.20
N ARG A 200 1.65 13.57 -9.61
CA ARG A 200 2.59 12.73 -10.36
C ARG A 200 1.89 11.63 -11.13
N MET A 201 0.87 11.01 -10.52
CA MET A 201 0.16 9.89 -11.12
C MET A 201 -0.94 10.35 -12.08
N TYR A 202 -1.77 11.30 -11.66
CA TYR A 202 -2.97 11.71 -12.38
C TYR A 202 -2.78 12.99 -13.21
N GLY A 203 -1.69 13.73 -12.98
CA GLY A 203 -1.49 15.05 -13.58
C GLY A 203 -2.35 16.14 -12.94
N PRO A 204 -2.03 17.42 -13.21
CA PRO A 204 -2.70 18.55 -12.57
C PRO A 204 -4.17 18.71 -12.97
N GLU A 205 -4.54 18.34 -14.20
CA GLU A 205 -5.90 18.50 -14.71
C GLU A 205 -6.89 17.58 -13.99
N LEU A 206 -6.55 16.30 -13.87
CA LEU A 206 -7.41 15.30 -13.24
C LEU A 206 -7.48 15.52 -11.72
N VAL A 207 -6.36 15.92 -11.08
CA VAL A 207 -6.38 16.34 -9.67
C VAL A 207 -7.31 17.54 -9.47
N ALA A 208 -7.27 18.55 -10.35
CA ALA A 208 -8.19 19.68 -10.26
C ALA A 208 -9.66 19.26 -10.45
N LEU A 209 -9.94 18.22 -11.24
CA LEU A 209 -11.28 17.64 -11.35
C LEU A 209 -11.72 16.95 -10.04
N PHE A 210 -10.82 16.23 -9.37
CA PHE A 210 -11.10 15.64 -8.06
C PHE A 210 -11.45 16.72 -7.03
N GLU A 211 -10.70 17.83 -7.02
CA GLU A 211 -10.95 18.97 -6.14
C GLU A 211 -12.31 19.61 -6.41
N ARG A 212 -12.65 19.88 -7.69
CA ARG A 212 -13.98 20.41 -8.05
C ARG A 212 -15.11 19.47 -7.64
N THR A 213 -14.90 18.17 -7.81
CA THR A 213 -15.88 17.15 -7.39
C THR A 213 -16.06 17.21 -5.88
N LYS A 214 -14.97 17.27 -5.10
CA LYS A 214 -15.04 17.41 -3.64
C LYS A 214 -15.77 18.68 -3.22
N ASP A 215 -15.51 19.82 -3.87
CA ASP A 215 -16.15 21.10 -3.54
C ASP A 215 -17.67 21.11 -3.80
N ILE A 216 -18.18 20.31 -4.75
CA ILE A 216 -19.63 20.16 -4.98
C ILE A 216 -20.31 19.48 -3.78
N TRP A 217 -19.67 18.45 -3.23
CA TRP A 217 -20.26 17.61 -2.17
C TRP A 217 -19.88 18.07 -0.75
N ASP A 218 -18.79 18.80 -0.61
CA ASP A 218 -18.23 19.27 0.66
C ASP A 218 -17.78 20.74 0.55
N PRO A 219 -18.69 21.69 0.23
CA PRO A 219 -18.34 23.08 -0.03
C PRO A 219 -17.69 23.77 1.18
N ASP A 220 -18.05 23.34 2.39
CA ASP A 220 -17.50 23.85 3.65
C ASP A 220 -16.21 23.11 4.10
N GLY A 221 -15.80 22.05 3.38
CA GLY A 221 -14.57 21.31 3.64
C GLY A 221 -14.54 20.57 4.98
N LEU A 222 -15.70 20.10 5.46
CA LEU A 222 -15.85 19.43 6.75
C LEU A 222 -15.57 17.94 6.67
N LEU A 223 -15.69 17.33 5.48
CA LEU A 223 -15.51 15.90 5.28
C LEU A 223 -14.02 15.57 5.08
N ASN A 224 -13.37 15.20 6.19
CA ASN A 224 -12.00 14.70 6.24
C ASN A 224 -10.96 15.61 5.52
N PRO A 225 -10.78 16.86 5.99
CA PRO A 225 -10.00 17.86 5.27
C PRO A 225 -8.52 17.47 5.14
N GLY A 226 -7.97 17.69 3.95
CA GLY A 226 -6.57 17.38 3.61
C GLY A 226 -6.29 15.90 3.26
N CYS A 227 -7.31 15.04 3.21
CA CYS A 227 -7.17 13.69 2.66
C CYS A 227 -7.58 13.64 1.18
N SER A 228 -6.84 12.85 0.39
CA SER A 228 -7.01 12.63 -1.06
C SER A 228 -6.79 13.89 -1.90
N CYS A 229 -7.69 14.86 -1.91
CA CYS A 229 -7.58 16.06 -2.73
C CYS A 229 -7.92 17.33 -1.96
N GLY A 230 -7.32 18.44 -2.39
CA GLY A 230 -7.55 19.77 -1.83
C GLY A 230 -6.55 20.20 -0.75
N PRO A 231 -6.51 21.51 -0.45
CA PRO A 231 -5.51 22.07 0.45
C PRO A 231 -5.66 21.54 1.89
N PRO A 232 -4.56 21.43 2.67
CA PRO A 232 -4.66 21.14 4.09
C PRO A 232 -5.53 22.21 4.79
N ALA A 233 -6.30 21.79 5.81
CA ALA A 233 -7.28 22.64 6.51
C ALA A 233 -6.76 24.03 6.93
N SER A 234 -5.45 24.18 7.16
CA SER A 234 -4.81 25.44 7.56
C SER A 234 -4.72 26.51 6.46
N THR A 235 -5.10 26.20 5.21
CA THR A 235 -4.88 27.09 4.05
C THR A 235 -6.16 27.70 3.45
N ARG A 236 -7.36 27.25 3.87
CA ARG A 236 -8.63 27.88 3.46
C ARG A 236 -9.15 28.80 4.56
N THR A 237 -9.21 30.10 4.28
CA THR A 237 -9.96 31.07 5.09
C THR A 237 -11.44 30.66 5.10
N CYS A 238 -12.07 30.59 6.28
CA CYS A 238 -13.54 30.51 6.43
C CYS A 238 -14.15 31.57 5.53
N GLY A 239 -14.78 31.16 4.43
CA GLY A 239 -15.66 32.04 3.67
C GLY A 239 -16.70 32.57 4.66
N SER A 240 -16.88 33.88 4.68
CA SER A 240 -17.62 34.69 5.67
C SER A 240 -19.10 34.30 5.91
N ARG A 241 -19.58 33.20 5.32
CA ARG A 241 -20.96 32.70 5.40
C ARG A 241 -21.19 31.72 6.56
N CYS A 242 -20.23 30.86 6.92
CA CYS A 242 -20.38 29.93 8.07
C CYS A 242 -20.09 30.56 9.43
N CYS A 243 -19.31 31.64 9.46
CA CYS A 243 -18.82 32.24 10.70
C CYS A 243 -19.87 33.11 11.45
N ARG A 244 -21.17 33.08 11.08
CA ARG A 244 -22.24 33.87 11.75
C ARG A 244 -22.97 33.15 12.91
N GLY A 245 -22.67 31.89 13.20
CA GLY A 245 -23.47 31.10 14.16
C GLY A 245 -22.77 30.60 15.43
N SER A 246 -21.44 30.56 15.48
CA SER A 246 -20.75 29.85 16.57
C SER A 246 -19.60 30.66 17.16
N ARG A 247 -19.81 31.08 18.40
CA ARG A 247 -18.83 31.75 19.25
C ARG A 247 -17.77 30.73 19.70
N TRP A 248 -16.89 30.33 18.79
CA TRP A 248 -15.65 29.61 19.11
C TRP A 248 -14.48 30.56 18.91
N THR A 249 -14.06 31.21 19.99
CA THR A 249 -12.83 32.00 20.03
C THR A 249 -11.63 31.06 19.95
N TRP A 250 -10.96 31.02 18.81
CA TRP A 250 -9.59 30.50 18.72
C TRP A 250 -8.63 31.60 19.17
N SER A 251 -8.01 31.42 20.34
CA SER A 251 -6.91 32.27 20.80
C SER A 251 -5.64 31.92 20.02
N SER A 252 -5.38 32.61 18.91
CA SER A 252 -4.07 32.59 18.25
C SER A 252 -3.31 33.87 18.55
N ALA A 253 -2.53 33.86 19.64
CA ALA A 253 -1.47 34.84 19.83
C ALA A 253 -0.28 34.46 18.96
N THR A 254 -0.11 35.22 17.87
CA THR A 254 1.09 35.58 17.08
C THR A 254 0.88 35.41 15.58
N ARG A 255 0.76 36.57 14.90
CA ARG A 255 0.85 36.71 13.45
C ARG A 255 2.34 36.88 13.09
N PRO A 256 2.94 36.03 12.24
CA PRO A 256 4.08 36.44 11.42
C PRO A 256 3.59 36.98 10.08
N THR A 257 4.29 37.97 9.54
CA THR A 257 4.00 38.73 8.32
C THR A 257 4.13 37.91 7.02
N ALA A 258 3.72 38.53 5.91
CA ALA A 258 3.42 37.92 4.62
C ALA A 258 4.65 37.65 3.74
N GLY A 259 4.49 36.77 2.74
CA GLY A 259 5.35 36.69 1.56
C GLY A 259 5.96 35.32 1.32
N THR A 260 5.39 34.56 0.37
CA THR A 260 5.97 33.39 -0.37
C THR A 260 6.51 32.18 0.41
N SER A 261 6.80 32.26 1.71
CA SER A 261 7.30 31.16 2.55
C SER A 261 6.18 30.29 3.16
N ARG A 262 4.96 30.84 3.28
CA ARG A 262 3.84 30.17 3.98
C ARG A 262 3.34 28.90 3.30
N ARG A 263 3.34 28.81 1.96
CA ARG A 263 2.94 27.59 1.24
C ARG A 263 3.92 26.44 1.53
N ARG A 264 5.22 26.66 1.33
CA ARG A 264 6.26 25.64 1.61
C ARG A 264 6.25 25.18 3.08
N CYS A 265 6.04 26.08 4.04
CA CYS A 265 5.92 25.73 5.45
C CYS A 265 4.62 24.97 5.76
N ALA A 266 3.49 25.32 5.14
CA ALA A 266 2.24 24.60 5.29
C ALA A 266 2.30 23.18 4.70
N ASP A 267 2.94 23.04 3.54
CA ASP A 267 3.13 21.75 2.85
C ASP A 267 4.05 20.83 3.66
N ALA A 268 5.18 21.36 4.15
CA ALA A 268 6.09 20.61 5.03
C ALA A 268 5.43 20.24 6.37
N TRP A 269 4.58 21.11 6.93
CA TRP A 269 3.84 20.83 8.16
C TRP A 269 2.71 19.81 7.94
N ALA A 270 2.04 19.84 6.79
CA ALA A 270 1.02 18.88 6.41
C ALA A 270 1.61 17.47 6.22
N TRP A 271 2.78 17.36 5.58
CA TRP A 271 3.50 16.09 5.44
C TRP A 271 3.98 15.51 6.76
N ARG A 272 4.67 16.33 7.57
CA ARG A 272 5.09 15.92 8.92
C ARG A 272 3.89 15.47 9.75
N SER A 273 2.78 16.18 9.64
CA SER A 273 1.54 15.82 10.34
C SER A 273 0.94 14.52 9.81
N ALA A 274 0.95 14.27 8.51
CA ALA A 274 0.46 13.03 7.90
C ALA A 274 1.29 11.81 8.33
N VAL A 275 2.62 11.93 8.28
CA VAL A 275 3.57 10.91 8.74
C VAL A 275 3.38 10.65 10.23
N ARG A 276 3.27 11.69 11.06
CA ARG A 276 3.07 11.55 12.51
C ARG A 276 1.69 11.01 12.89
N ARG A 277 0.64 11.34 12.13
CA ARG A 277 -0.75 10.87 12.37
C ARG A 277 -1.05 9.51 11.75
N ARG A 278 -0.15 9.00 10.89
CA ARG A 278 -0.22 7.67 10.27
C ARG A 278 -1.58 7.47 9.59
N CYS A 279 -1.86 8.28 8.56
CA CYS A 279 -3.11 8.20 7.78
C CYS A 279 -2.84 7.66 6.36
N PRO A 280 -2.63 6.33 6.18
CA PRO A 280 -2.27 5.73 4.89
C PRO A 280 -3.45 5.37 3.98
N GLY A 281 -4.68 5.84 4.26
CA GLY A 281 -5.81 5.71 3.31
C GLY A 281 -7.00 4.84 3.75
N ARG A 282 -6.86 3.86 4.66
CA ARG A 282 -7.97 3.01 5.15
C ARG A 282 -8.94 3.69 6.13
N ALA A 283 -9.20 4.99 5.99
CA ALA A 283 -10.01 5.81 6.92
C ALA A 283 -9.55 5.79 8.41
N SER A 284 -8.38 5.22 8.72
CA SER A 284 -7.82 5.18 10.06
C SER A 284 -6.75 6.27 10.21
N CYS A 285 -7.06 7.31 10.97
CA CYS A 285 -6.07 8.28 11.46
C CYS A 285 -5.86 8.05 12.95
N ALA A 286 -4.64 7.70 13.36
CA ALA A 286 -4.32 7.55 14.77
C ALA A 286 -4.25 8.93 15.44
N ARG A 287 -5.21 9.25 16.31
CA ARG A 287 -5.11 10.43 17.19
C ARG A 287 -4.21 10.11 18.37
N ARG A 288 -3.18 10.94 18.58
CA ARG A 288 -2.36 10.91 19.80
C ARG A 288 -3.15 11.57 20.94
N SER A 289 -4.12 10.86 21.52
CA SER A 289 -4.69 11.22 22.82
C SER A 289 -4.43 10.09 23.81
N GLY A 290 -3.83 10.41 24.95
CA GLY A 290 -3.39 9.47 25.99
C GLY A 290 -4.52 8.82 26.78
N ARG A 291 -5.56 8.29 26.11
CA ARG A 291 -6.55 7.41 26.72
C ARG A 291 -6.71 6.17 25.86
N ARG A 292 -6.53 5.00 26.48
CA ARG A 292 -6.68 3.66 25.89
C ARG A 292 -7.81 3.65 24.86
N ALA A 293 -7.49 3.41 23.60
CA ALA A 293 -8.47 3.10 22.58
C ALA A 293 -9.19 1.82 22.98
N ARG A 294 -10.48 1.91 23.35
CA ARG A 294 -11.34 0.74 23.40
C ARG A 294 -11.48 0.24 21.96
N ARG A 295 -11.08 -1.00 21.71
CA ARG A 295 -11.38 -1.72 20.47
C ARG A 295 -12.90 -1.80 20.32
N SER A 296 -13.46 -1.08 19.37
CA SER A 296 -14.78 -1.40 18.81
C SER A 296 -14.54 -2.26 17.57
N THR A 297 -14.72 -3.56 17.72
CA THR A 297 -14.90 -4.49 16.59
C THR A 297 -16.17 -4.11 15.83
N PRO A 298 -16.15 -3.88 14.51
CA PRO A 298 -17.37 -3.94 13.72
C PRO A 298 -17.75 -5.40 13.58
N ARG A 299 -18.88 -5.78 14.18
CA ARG A 299 -19.61 -7.01 13.83
C ARG A 299 -20.03 -6.92 12.36
N ALA A 300 -20.05 -8.09 11.71
CA ALA A 300 -20.48 -8.32 10.35
C ALA A 300 -21.79 -7.60 9.97
N ALA A 301 -21.73 -6.90 8.84
CA ALA A 301 -22.81 -6.74 7.87
C ALA A 301 -22.09 -6.87 6.50
N GLY A 302 -22.34 -7.84 5.64
CA GLY A 302 -23.58 -8.51 5.35
C GLY A 302 -24.17 -7.95 4.06
N ARG A 303 -23.74 -8.53 2.93
CA ARG A 303 -24.43 -8.61 1.62
C ARG A 303 -24.47 -7.36 0.73
N GLY A 304 -23.75 -7.47 -0.40
CA GLY A 304 -24.29 -7.26 -1.75
C GLY A 304 -24.48 -5.82 -2.23
N CYS A 305 -23.52 -5.31 -2.99
CA CYS A 305 -23.78 -4.59 -4.24
C CYS A 305 -22.45 -4.34 -4.96
N CYS A 306 -22.26 -4.95 -6.14
CA CYS A 306 -21.47 -4.43 -7.26
C CYS A 306 -21.45 -5.49 -8.38
N THR A 307 -22.61 -5.74 -8.98
CA THR A 307 -22.71 -6.31 -10.32
C THR A 307 -22.89 -5.16 -11.32
N ARG A 308 -22.10 -5.21 -12.39
CA ARG A 308 -22.19 -4.44 -13.65
C ARG A 308 -21.88 -2.94 -13.59
N CYS A 309 -20.71 -2.57 -14.12
CA CYS A 309 -20.52 -1.36 -14.93
C CYS A 309 -19.26 -1.52 -15.81
N TRP A 310 -19.42 -2.09 -17.00
CA TRP A 310 -18.52 -1.89 -18.14
C TRP A 310 -19.42 -1.54 -19.33
N PRO A 311 -19.26 -0.37 -19.97
CA PRO A 311 -19.65 -0.20 -21.35
C PRO A 311 -18.44 -0.48 -22.24
N ALA A 312 -18.66 -1.35 -23.22
CA ALA A 312 -17.77 -1.60 -24.33
C ALA A 312 -17.49 -0.32 -25.13
N ARG A 313 -16.23 -0.12 -25.51
CA ARG A 313 -15.79 0.37 -26.82
C ARG A 313 -14.48 -0.29 -27.18
#